data_AF-A0A918I2P9-F1
#
_entry.id   AF-A0A918I2P9-F1
#
_cell.length_a   1.000
_cell.length_b   1.000
_cell.length_c   1.000
_cell.angle_alpha   90.00
_cell.angle_beta   90.00
_cell.angle_gamma   90.00
#
_symmetry.space_group_name_H-M   'P 1'
#
loop_
_entity.id
_entity.type
_entity.pdbx_description
1 polymer ?
#
loop_
_entity_poly.entity_id
_entity_poly.type
_entity_poly.pdbx_seq_one_letter_code
_entity_poly.pdbx_strand_id
1 'polypeptide(L)'
;MNVARVQTESGSRIEPPLDPDWDEHTKLLWKAAVVALDAGLQVTVTDGGYSEWHKGAWHAVPGRYCIRVGTSSNAAYSFREAWCFLTGVSVGARRREGHGPDNYEAKPETRGNSST
;
A
#
# COMPACT_ATOMS: atom_id res chain seq x y z
N MET A 1 8.28 3.77 -10.83
CA MET A 1 9.70 3.61 -10.43
C MET A 1 10.01 2.12 -10.37
N ASN A 2 11.20 1.70 -10.77
CA ASN A 2 11.62 0.30 -10.68
C ASN A 2 12.51 0.10 -9.45
N VAL A 3 12.20 -0.91 -8.63
CA VAL A 3 13.01 -1.29 -7.47
C VAL A 3 13.19 -2.80 -7.45
N ALA A 4 14.33 -3.29 -6.97
CA ALA A 4 14.62 -4.70 -6.85
C ALA A 4 15.20 -5.02 -5.47
N ARG A 5 14.94 -6.24 -4.98
CA ARG A 5 15.61 -6.79 -3.81
C ARG A 5 16.83 -7.57 -4.27
N VAL A 6 18.01 -7.09 -3.89
CA VAL A 6 19.30 -7.72 -4.18
C VAL A 6 19.78 -8.45 -2.93
N GLN A 7 20.16 -9.72 -3.07
CA GLN A 7 20.76 -10.50 -1.99
C GLN A 7 22.23 -10.09 -1.83
N THR A 8 22.66 -9.94 -0.59
CA THR A 8 24.03 -9.60 -0.20
C THR A 8 24.52 -10.63 0.81
N GLU A 9 25.83 -10.72 1.05
CA GLU A 9 26.41 -11.63 2.04
C GLU A 9 25.85 -11.40 3.46
N SER A 10 25.45 -10.16 3.75
CA SER A 10 24.87 -9.74 5.03
C SER A 10 23.33 -9.77 5.09
N GLY A 11 22.64 -10.20 4.03
CA GLY A 11 21.18 -10.25 3.98
C GLY A 11 20.61 -9.80 2.63
N SER A 12 19.71 -8.82 2.64
CA SER A 12 19.14 -8.25 1.41
C SER A 12 18.98 -6.75 1.51
N ARG A 13 19.10 -6.06 0.38
CA ARG A 13 18.86 -4.61 0.27
C ARG A 13 17.97 -4.28 -0.92
N ILE A 14 17.29 -3.14 -0.83
CA ILE A 14 16.51 -2.59 -1.93
C ILE A 14 17.41 -1.71 -2.78
N GLU A 15 17.31 -1.88 -4.10
CA GLU A 15 18.00 -1.08 -5.11
C GLU A 15 17.00 -0.40 -6.06
N PRO A 16 17.16 0.91 -6.37
CA PRO A 16 18.15 1.82 -5.78
C PRO A 16 17.85 2.08 -4.28
N PRO A 17 18.85 2.47 -3.47
CA PRO A 17 18.60 2.90 -2.09
C PRO A 17 17.70 4.15 -2.09
N LEU A 18 17.01 4.37 -0.98
CA LEU A 18 16.27 5.61 -0.77
C LEU A 18 17.26 6.78 -0.72
N ASP A 19 17.07 7.75 -1.62
CA ASP A 19 17.84 8.98 -1.64
C ASP A 19 17.12 10.08 -0.82
N PRO A 20 17.78 10.68 0.19
CA PRO A 20 17.20 11.75 0.99
C PRO A 20 17.02 13.06 0.22
N ASP A 21 17.68 13.25 -0.91
CA ASP A 21 17.63 14.50 -1.70
C ASP A 21 16.54 14.48 -2.77
N TRP A 22 15.88 13.33 -3.00
CA TRP A 22 14.72 13.26 -3.88
C TRP A 22 13.56 14.12 -3.39
N ASP A 23 12.76 14.62 -4.34
CA ASP A 23 11.50 15.25 -4.03
C ASP A 23 10.53 14.25 -3.37
N GLU A 24 9.52 14.79 -2.67
CA GLU A 24 8.55 14.00 -1.94
C GLU A 24 7.80 12.99 -2.81
N HIS A 25 7.42 13.37 -4.02
CA HIS A 25 6.71 12.49 -4.94
C HIS A 25 7.60 11.32 -5.36
N THR A 26 8.86 11.58 -5.71
CA THR A 26 9.84 10.54 -6.04
C THR A 26 10.09 9.60 -4.86
N LYS A 27 10.20 10.12 -3.63
CA LYS A 27 10.29 9.30 -2.41
C LYS A 27 9.07 8.40 -2.21
N LEU A 28 7.87 8.93 -2.48
CA LEU A 28 6.64 8.14 -2.38
C LEU A 28 6.54 7.08 -3.47
N LEU A 29 6.98 7.39 -4.70
CA LEU A 29 7.06 6.41 -5.79
C LEU A 29 8.03 5.28 -5.46
N TRP A 30 9.18 5.60 -4.86
CA TRP A 30 10.12 4.61 -4.36
C TRP A 30 9.46 3.72 -3.30
N LYS A 31 8.85 4.35 -2.29
CA LYS A 31 8.20 3.63 -1.19
C LYS A 31 7.09 2.71 -1.70
N ALA A 32 6.25 3.20 -2.60
CA ALA A 32 5.17 2.43 -3.22
C ALA A 32 5.70 1.23 -4.02
N ALA A 33 6.79 1.41 -4.76
CA ALA A 33 7.43 0.31 -5.48
C ALA A 33 7.99 -0.75 -4.52
N VAL A 34 8.56 -0.35 -3.37
CA VAL A 34 9.01 -1.27 -2.31
C VAL A 34 7.82 -2.02 -1.70
N VAL A 35 6.71 -1.34 -1.43
CA VAL A 35 5.49 -2.00 -0.94
C VAL A 35 4.98 -3.00 -1.96
N ALA A 36 4.97 -2.64 -3.24
CA ALA A 36 4.52 -3.54 -4.30
C ALA A 36 5.40 -4.80 -4.40
N LEU A 37 6.71 -4.62 -4.30
CA LEU A 37 7.68 -5.72 -4.28
C LEU A 37 7.48 -6.64 -3.06
N ASP A 38 7.24 -6.06 -1.88
CA ASP A 38 7.14 -6.81 -0.62
C ASP A 38 5.78 -7.47 -0.41
N ALA A 39 4.70 -6.84 -0.86
CA ALA A 39 3.34 -7.27 -0.60
C ALA A 39 2.68 -7.98 -1.79
N GLY A 40 3.32 -7.97 -2.96
CA GLY A 40 2.70 -8.43 -4.21
C GLY A 40 1.47 -7.62 -4.62
N LEU A 41 1.34 -6.38 -4.13
CA LEU A 41 0.19 -5.51 -4.40
C LEU A 41 0.52 -4.49 -5.47
N GLN A 42 -0.45 -4.20 -6.35
CA GLN A 42 -0.34 -3.04 -7.23
C GLN A 42 -0.57 -1.76 -6.42
N VAL A 43 0.48 -0.95 -6.27
CA VAL A 43 0.44 0.35 -5.58
C VAL A 43 0.80 1.45 -6.55
N THR A 44 -0.05 2.47 -6.66
CA THR A 44 0.24 3.66 -7.48
C THR A 44 0.10 4.92 -6.64
N VAL A 45 1.04 5.86 -6.84
CA VAL A 45 1.01 7.20 -6.25
C VAL A 45 0.87 8.20 -7.38
N THR A 46 -0.02 9.17 -7.21
CA THR A 46 -0.17 10.28 -8.15
C THR A 46 -0.10 11.59 -7.38
N ASP A 47 0.82 12.46 -7.77
CA ASP A 47 0.79 13.88 -7.45
C ASP A 47 -0.33 14.59 -8.23
N GLY A 48 -0.93 15.63 -7.66
CA GLY A 48 -1.95 16.46 -8.31
C GLY A 48 -3.29 15.78 -8.57
N GLY A 49 -3.51 14.55 -8.06
CA GLY A 49 -4.77 13.82 -8.20
C GLY A 49 -5.91 14.37 -7.33
N TYR A 50 -5.63 15.37 -6.49
CA TYR A 50 -6.62 16.01 -5.63
C TYR A 50 -6.85 17.46 -6.08
N SER A 51 -8.10 17.76 -6.39
CA SER A 51 -8.56 19.11 -6.69
C SER A 51 -9.69 19.47 -5.74
N GLU A 52 -9.73 20.71 -5.30
CA GLU A 52 -10.82 21.27 -4.50
C GLU A 52 -11.65 22.22 -5.37
N TRP A 53 -12.97 22.19 -5.18
CA TRP A 53 -13.85 23.15 -5.83
C TRP A 53 -13.84 24.44 -5.03
N HIS A 54 -13.37 25.52 -5.66
CA HIS A 54 -13.31 26.83 -5.03
C HIS A 54 -13.55 27.92 -6.07
N LYS A 55 -14.33 28.95 -5.71
CA LYS A 55 -14.67 30.09 -6.60
C LYS A 55 -15.18 29.70 -8.00
N GLY A 56 -15.91 28.59 -8.11
CA GLY A 56 -16.52 28.15 -9.37
C GLY A 56 -15.59 27.40 -10.32
N ALA A 57 -14.42 26.96 -9.88
CA ALA A 57 -13.50 26.13 -10.65
C ALA A 57 -12.85 25.04 -9.78
N TRP A 58 -12.34 23.99 -10.42
CA TRP A 58 -11.49 22.99 -9.78
C TRP A 58 -10.05 23.52 -9.71
N HIS A 59 -9.47 23.48 -8.52
CA HIS A 59 -8.10 23.88 -8.28
C HIS A 59 -7.29 22.69 -7.77
N ALA A 60 -6.20 22.36 -8.46
CA ALA A 60 -5.24 21.37 -7.96
C ALA A 60 -4.65 21.87 -6.64
N VAL A 61 -4.67 21.01 -5.62
CA VAL A 61 -4.07 21.33 -4.33
C VAL A 61 -2.66 20.75 -4.30
N PRO A 62 -1.61 21.59 -4.32
CA PRO A 62 -0.23 21.11 -4.33
C PRO A 62 0.11 20.42 -3.00
N GLY A 63 1.07 19.49 -3.05
CA GLY A 63 1.52 18.73 -1.87
C GLY A 63 0.51 17.71 -1.36
N ARG A 64 -0.48 17.34 -2.20
CA ARG A 64 -1.49 16.33 -1.92
C ARG A 64 -1.35 15.16 -2.88
N TYR A 65 -1.19 13.98 -2.30
CA TYR A 65 -0.97 12.74 -3.02
C TYR A 65 -2.20 11.83 -2.91
N CYS A 66 -2.54 11.20 -4.04
CA CYS A 66 -3.52 10.11 -4.07
C CYS A 66 -2.78 8.78 -4.17
N ILE A 67 -3.19 7.82 -3.36
CA ILE A 67 -2.62 6.48 -3.30
C ILE A 67 -3.72 5.49 -3.66
N ARG A 68 -3.43 4.60 -4.61
CA ARG A 68 -4.27 3.45 -4.91
C ARG A 68 -3.52 2.17 -4.58
N VAL A 69 -4.21 1.26 -3.90
CA VAL A 69 -3.73 -0.08 -3.55
C VAL A 69 -4.78 -1.08 -4.02
N GLY A 70 -4.45 -1.85 -5.07
CA GLY A 70 -5.44 -2.67 -5.76
C GLY A 70 -6.58 -1.82 -6.32
N THR A 71 -7.81 -2.12 -5.91
CA THR A 71 -9.02 -1.38 -6.32
C THR A 71 -9.36 -0.20 -5.39
N SER A 72 -8.76 -0.13 -4.20
CA SER A 72 -9.02 0.92 -3.22
C SER A 72 -8.20 2.16 -3.52
N SER A 73 -8.87 3.32 -3.58
CA SER A 73 -8.21 4.62 -3.77
C SER A 73 -8.44 5.49 -2.54
N ASN A 74 -7.35 6.04 -1.99
CA ASN A 74 -7.36 6.99 -0.89
C ASN A 74 -6.72 8.29 -1.37
N ALA A 75 -7.37 9.42 -1.14
CA ALA A 75 -6.99 10.70 -1.71
C ALA A 75 -6.65 11.74 -0.63
N ALA A 76 -5.93 12.77 -1.06
CA ALA A 76 -5.57 13.98 -0.30
C ALA A 76 -4.56 13.82 0.85
N TYR A 77 -3.66 12.83 0.78
CA TYR A 77 -2.60 12.71 1.78
C TYR A 77 -1.52 13.77 1.61
N SER A 78 -1.09 14.39 2.69
CA SER A 78 0.24 15.01 2.76
C SER A 78 1.34 13.95 2.60
N PHE A 79 2.58 14.37 2.33
CA PHE A 79 3.71 13.44 2.23
C PHE A 79 3.83 12.51 3.45
N ARG A 80 3.72 13.06 4.66
CA ARG A 80 3.84 12.28 5.90
C ARG A 80 2.73 11.24 6.03
N GLU A 81 1.49 11.62 5.75
CA GLU A 81 0.34 10.70 5.82
C GLU A 81 0.46 9.60 4.77
N ALA A 82 0.86 9.95 3.56
CA ALA A 82 1.13 9.02 2.46
C ALA A 82 2.21 8.00 2.86
N TRP A 83 3.31 8.48 3.44
CA TRP A 83 4.40 7.62 3.91
C TRP A 83 3.97 6.66 5.02
N CYS A 84 3.20 7.17 5.99
CA CYS A 84 2.63 6.37 7.07
C CYS A 84 1.68 5.30 6.52
N PHE A 85 0.78 5.68 5.61
CA PHE A 85 -0.16 4.77 4.97
C PHE A 85 0.56 3.62 4.26
N LEU A 86 1.54 3.92 3.40
CA LEU A 86 2.33 2.90 2.69
C LEU A 86 3.11 1.98 3.66
N THR A 87 3.61 2.54 4.75
CA THR A 87 4.26 1.75 5.81
C THR A 87 3.26 0.81 6.49
N GLY A 88 2.04 1.27 6.78
CA GLY A 88 0.96 0.45 7.31
C GLY A 88 0.58 -0.70 6.38
N VAL A 89 0.45 -0.43 5.07
CA VAL A 89 0.18 -1.47 4.05
C VAL A 89 1.28 -2.53 4.06
N SER A 90 2.55 -2.11 4.10
CA SER A 90 3.69 -3.04 4.15
C SER A 90 3.64 -3.96 5.38
N VAL A 91 3.33 -3.41 6.56
CA VAL A 91 3.23 -4.18 7.81
C VAL A 91 2.03 -5.13 7.78
N GLY A 92 0.89 -4.69 7.26
CA GLY A 92 -0.31 -5.51 7.13
C GLY A 92 -0.12 -6.70 6.18
N ALA A 93 0.55 -6.49 5.05
CA ALA A 93 0.84 -7.55 4.08
C ALA A 93 1.72 -8.66 4.67
N ARG A 94 2.79 -8.29 5.39
CA ARG A 94 3.68 -9.25 6.06
C ARG A 94 2.96 -10.11 7.10
N ARG A 95 1.94 -9.58 7.77
CA ARG A 95 1.11 -10.37 8.70
C ARG A 95 0.20 -11.36 7.98
N ARG A 96 -0.22 -11.07 6.75
CA ARG A 96 -1.04 -11.99 5.95
C ARG A 96 -0.22 -13.18 5.45
N GLU A 97 1.04 -12.99 5.08
CA GLU A 97 1.92 -14.09 4.64
C GLU A 97 2.32 -15.04 5.79
N GLY A 98 2.22 -14.58 7.04
CA GLY A 98 2.37 -15.42 8.23
C GLY A 98 1.11 -16.24 8.61
N HIS A 99 -0.03 -15.94 8.01
CA HIS A 99 -1.22 -16.79 8.03
C HIS A 99 -1.38 -17.41 6.63
N GLY A 100 -0.85 -18.63 6.45
CA GLY A 100 -1.43 -19.52 5.46
C GLY A 100 -2.95 -19.62 5.67
N PRO A 101 -3.75 -20.04 4.67
CA PRO A 101 -5.18 -20.19 4.88
C PRO A 101 -5.40 -21.13 6.06
N ASP A 102 -5.70 -20.56 7.22
CA ASP A 102 -6.26 -21.31 8.32
C ASP A 102 -7.55 -21.87 7.72
N ASN A 103 -7.55 -23.19 7.51
CA ASN A 103 -8.74 -23.94 7.21
C ASN A 103 -9.76 -23.52 8.26
N TYR A 104 -10.68 -22.65 7.88
CA TYR A 104 -11.97 -22.58 8.53
C TYR A 104 -12.64 -23.91 8.21
N GLU A 105 -12.28 -24.92 9.02
CA GLU A 105 -13.01 -26.15 9.15
C GLU A 105 -14.39 -25.73 9.63
N ALA A 106 -15.32 -25.59 8.69
CA ALA A 106 -16.71 -25.38 9.01
C ALA A 106 -17.12 -26.57 9.87
N LYS A 107 -17.27 -26.33 11.18
CA LYS A 107 -17.84 -27.31 12.10
C LYS A 107 -19.18 -27.76 11.48
N PRO A 108 -19.40 -29.05 11.22
CA PRO A 108 -20.69 -29.49 10.72
C PRO A 108 -21.73 -29.16 11.79
N GLU A 109 -22.70 -28.30 11.44
CA GLU A 109 -23.89 -28.08 12.25
C GLU A 109 -24.59 -29.44 12.43
N THR A 110 -24.64 -29.90 13.67
CA THR A 110 -25.46 -31.03 14.10
C THR A 110 -26.93 -30.65 13.91
N ARG A 111 -27.50 -31.02 12.76
CA ARG A 111 -28.96 -31.09 12.57
C ARG A 111 -29.50 -32.17 13.51
N GLY A 112 -30.11 -31.73 14.61
CA GLY A 112 -30.96 -32.58 15.44
C GLY A 112 -32.15 -33.06 14.63
N ASN A 113 -32.24 -34.38 14.44
CA ASN A 113 -33.45 -35.03 13.97
C ASN A 113 -34.49 -35.02 15.10
N SER A 114 -35.55 -34.25 14.95
CA SER A 114 -36.80 -34.46 15.67
C SER A 114 -37.70 -35.32 14.81
N SER A 115 -37.75 -36.62 15.11
CA SER A 115 -38.79 -37.52 14.59
C SER A 115 -40.11 -37.20 15.28
N THR A 116 -41.17 -37.08 14.49
CA THR A 116 -42.57 -37.21 14.94
C THR A 116 -43.05 -38.61 14.54
#